data_AF-A0A2S9G6M2-F1
#
_entry.id   AF-A0A2S9G6M2-F1
#
_cell.length_a   1.000
_cell.length_b   1.000
_cell.length_c   1.000
_cell.angle_alpha   90.00
_cell.angle_beta   90.00
_cell.angle_gamma   90.00
#
_symmetry.space_group_name_H-M   'P 1'
#
loop_
_entity.id
_entity.type
_entity.pdbx_description
1 polymer ?
#
loop_
_entity_poly.entity_id
_entity_poly.type
_entity_poly.pdbx_seq_one_letter_code
_entity_poly.pdbx_strand_id
1 'polypeptide(L)'
;PPESDPLSAVAAMRSDRAVLRAAFAQAGLGLVLLGADPLRPAERVNPGARYQAMEQFFRDSGTGEAGAAMMTSTASVQVNLEAGP
;
A
#
# COMPACT_ATOMS: atom_id res chain seq x y z
N PRO A 1 10.60 8.59 -7.78
CA PRO A 1 11.76 8.23 -8.65
C PRO A 1 12.92 7.77 -7.76
N PRO A 2 13.97 7.13 -8.30
CA PRO A 2 15.23 6.98 -7.56
C PRO A 2 15.81 8.37 -7.26
N GLU A 3 16.31 8.57 -6.04
CA GLU A 3 16.96 9.80 -5.60
C GLU A 3 18.41 9.51 -5.22
N SER A 4 19.27 10.53 -5.30
CA SER A 4 20.70 10.41 -5.00
C SER A 4 21.01 10.14 -3.53
N ASP A 5 20.09 10.49 -2.64
CA ASP A 5 20.28 10.39 -1.20
C ASP A 5 18.94 10.19 -0.46
N PRO A 6 18.97 9.65 0.78
CA PRO A 6 17.76 9.39 1.55
C PRO A 6 16.94 10.63 1.91
N LEU A 7 17.57 11.80 2.09
CA LEU A 7 16.84 13.01 2.49
C LEU A 7 16.03 13.56 1.31
N SER A 8 16.60 13.54 0.11
CA SER A 8 15.90 13.86 -1.13
C SER A 8 14.70 12.92 -1.36
N ALA A 9 14.86 11.61 -1.13
CA ALA A 9 13.76 10.65 -1.20
C ALA A 9 12.63 10.94 -0.20
N VAL A 10 12.98 11.29 1.04
CA VAL A 10 11.99 11.68 2.06
C VAL A 10 11.29 12.99 1.69
N ALA A 11 12.01 13.97 1.15
CA ALA A 11 11.43 15.23 0.69
C ALA A 11 10.43 15.02 -0.46
N ALA A 12 10.79 14.20 -1.45
CA ALA A 12 9.91 13.81 -2.55
C ALA A 12 8.64 13.11 -2.03
N MET A 13 8.79 12.12 -1.15
CA MET A 13 7.64 11.41 -0.54
C MET A 13 6.72 12.35 0.26
N ARG A 14 7.28 13.35 0.95
CA ARG A 14 6.49 14.38 1.66
C ARG A 14 5.71 15.27 0.69
N SER A 15 6.31 15.62 -0.45
CA SER A 15 5.64 16.38 -1.51
C SER A 15 4.46 15.60 -2.08
N ASP A 16 4.66 14.34 -2.45
CA ASP A 16 3.60 13.45 -2.97
C ASP A 16 2.45 13.31 -1.95
N ARG A 17 2.80 13.12 -0.67
CA ARG A 17 1.82 13.05 0.41
C ARG A 17 1.00 14.35 0.55
N ALA A 18 1.61 15.52 0.36
CA ALA A 18 0.89 16.79 0.42
C ALA A 18 -0.17 16.90 -0.70
N VAL A 19 0.19 16.49 -1.91
CA VAL A 19 -0.73 16.42 -3.07
C VAL A 19 -1.89 15.46 -2.77
N LEU A 20 -1.60 14.25 -2.31
CA LEU A 20 -2.63 13.26 -1.96
C LEU A 20 -3.55 13.76 -0.84
N ARG A 21 -2.98 14.36 0.22
CA ARG A 21 -3.77 14.90 1.34
C ARG A 21 -4.75 15.97 0.85
N ALA A 22 -4.32 16.87 -0.03
CA ALA A 22 -5.18 17.89 -0.60
C ALA A 22 -6.30 17.26 -1.45
N ALA A 23 -5.96 16.34 -2.35
CA ALA A 23 -6.94 15.69 -3.23
C ALA A 23 -8.01 14.90 -2.44
N PHE A 24 -7.60 14.12 -1.43
CA PHE A 24 -8.54 13.38 -0.58
C PHE A 24 -9.41 14.30 0.26
N ALA A 25 -8.86 15.39 0.81
CA ALA A 25 -9.65 16.36 1.56
C ALA A 25 -10.74 17.01 0.71
N GLN A 26 -10.47 17.30 -0.57
CA GLN A 26 -11.50 17.81 -1.50
C GLN A 26 -12.61 16.80 -1.77
N ALA A 27 -12.32 15.50 -1.64
CA ALA A 27 -13.31 14.43 -1.70
C ALA A 27 -13.99 14.12 -0.35
N GLY A 28 -13.70 14.88 0.71
CA GLY A 28 -14.23 14.64 2.06
C GLY A 28 -13.60 13.44 2.77
N LEU A 29 -12.43 12.98 2.32
CA LEU A 29 -11.73 11.80 2.86
C LEU A 29 -10.49 12.20 3.67
N GLY A 30 -10.21 11.43 4.71
CA GLY A 30 -9.00 11.53 5.52
C GLY A 30 -7.98 10.43 5.20
N LEU A 31 -6.68 10.74 5.35
CA LEU A 31 -5.60 9.75 5.29
C LEU A 31 -5.14 9.40 6.70
N VAL A 32 -5.01 8.10 7.00
CA VAL A 32 -4.51 7.58 8.28
C VAL A 32 -3.13 6.94 8.10
N LEU A 33 -2.29 6.99 9.13
CA LEU A 33 -0.95 6.41 9.13
C LEU A 33 -0.95 5.11 9.93
N LEU A 34 -1.42 4.03 9.31
CA LEU A 34 -1.53 2.71 9.93
C LEU A 34 -0.93 1.65 9.00
N GLY A 35 -0.31 0.63 9.59
CA GLY A 35 0.20 -0.53 8.85
C GLY A 35 -0.84 -1.62 8.61
N ALA A 36 -1.93 -1.62 9.38
CA ALA A 36 -3.07 -2.52 9.23
C ALA A 36 -4.37 -1.75 9.47
N ASP A 37 -5.39 -2.03 8.65
CA ASP A 37 -6.73 -1.46 8.77
C ASP A 37 -7.51 -2.22 9.87
N PRO A 38 -7.90 -1.56 10.97
CA PRO A 38 -8.61 -2.24 12.06
C PRO A 38 -10.14 -2.22 11.89
N LEU A 39 -10.68 -1.57 10.85
CA LEU A 39 -12.11 -1.28 10.74
C LEU A 39 -12.79 -1.99 9.57
N ARG A 40 -12.15 -2.01 8.40
CA ARG A 40 -12.78 -2.54 7.18
C ARG A 40 -12.60 -4.06 7.09
N PRO A 41 -13.65 -4.81 6.70
CA PRO A 41 -13.50 -6.22 6.32
C PRO A 41 -12.47 -6.40 5.18
N ALA A 42 -11.66 -7.45 5.26
CA ALA A 42 -10.63 -7.72 4.28
C ALA A 42 -11.24 -8.27 2.97
N GLU A 43 -11.44 -7.39 1.99
CA GLU A 43 -12.03 -7.71 0.70
C GLU A 43 -11.23 -7.13 -0.47
N ARG A 44 -11.13 -7.88 -1.58
CA ARG A 44 -10.34 -7.47 -2.75
C ARG A 44 -11.02 -6.32 -3.49
N VAL A 45 -10.34 -5.17 -3.49
CA VAL A 45 -10.79 -3.97 -4.22
C VAL A 45 -10.23 -3.91 -5.65
N ASN A 46 -8.98 -4.32 -5.86
CA ASN A 46 -8.35 -4.23 -7.18
C ASN A 46 -8.91 -5.32 -8.13
N PRO A 47 -9.52 -4.97 -9.28
CA PRO A 47 -10.13 -5.93 -10.20
C PRO A 47 -9.11 -6.68 -11.08
N GLY A 48 -7.81 -6.35 -11.02
CA GLY A 48 -6.81 -6.94 -11.89
C GLY A 48 -6.65 -8.45 -11.74
N ALA A 49 -6.51 -9.16 -12.86
CA ALA A 49 -6.42 -10.62 -12.93
C ALA A 49 -5.34 -11.23 -12.02
N ARG A 50 -4.20 -10.53 -11.85
CA ARG A 50 -3.13 -10.96 -10.94
C ARG A 50 -3.63 -11.10 -9.49
N TYR A 51 -4.43 -10.14 -9.01
CA TYR A 51 -4.94 -10.16 -7.64
C TYR A 51 -6.05 -11.20 -7.47
N GLN A 52 -6.84 -11.45 -8.50
CA GLN A 52 -7.80 -12.55 -8.50
C GLN A 52 -7.10 -13.92 -8.37
N ALA A 53 -6.01 -14.12 -9.12
CA ALA A 53 -5.22 -15.35 -9.03
C ALA A 53 -4.60 -15.55 -7.63
N MET A 54 -4.05 -14.48 -7.02
CA MET A 54 -3.54 -14.54 -5.66
C MET A 54 -4.62 -14.89 -4.63
N GLU A 55 -5.80 -14.27 -4.75
CA GLU A 55 -6.93 -14.54 -3.87
C GLU A 55 -7.39 -16.00 -3.96
N GLN A 56 -7.47 -16.55 -5.19
CA GLN A 56 -7.76 -17.96 -5.41
C GLN A 56 -6.71 -18.87 -4.79
N PHE A 57 -5.41 -18.55 -4.99
CA PHE A 57 -4.32 -19.31 -4.40
C PHE A 57 -4.44 -19.38 -2.87
N PHE A 58 -4.64 -18.25 -2.18
CA PHE A 58 -4.74 -18.24 -0.72
C PHE A 58 -5.97 -19.00 -0.20
N ARG A 59 -7.09 -18.94 -0.93
CA ARG A 59 -8.26 -19.79 -0.63
C ARG A 59 -7.90 -21.27 -0.72
N ASP A 60 -7.29 -21.67 -1.84
CA ASP A 60 -6.98 -23.08 -2.13
C ASP A 60 -5.86 -23.64 -1.23
N SER A 61 -4.94 -22.79 -0.76
CA SER A 61 -3.87 -23.17 0.16
C SER A 61 -4.29 -23.21 1.63
N GLY A 62 -5.56 -22.92 1.94
CA GLY A 62 -6.07 -22.90 3.33
C GLY A 62 -5.61 -21.69 4.15
N THR A 63 -5.14 -20.62 3.52
CA THR A 63 -4.65 -19.39 4.17
C THR A 63 -5.46 -18.16 3.75
N GLY A 64 -6.73 -18.35 3.38
CA GLY A 64 -7.60 -17.34 2.81
C GLY A 64 -7.75 -16.07 3.65
N GLU A 65 -7.99 -16.19 4.96
CA GLU A 65 -8.16 -15.03 5.84
C GLU A 65 -6.88 -14.20 5.97
N ALA A 66 -5.75 -14.84 6.27
CA ALA A 66 -4.46 -14.17 6.38
C ALA A 66 -4.01 -13.55 5.05
N GLY A 67 -4.26 -14.25 3.93
CA GLY A 67 -4.00 -13.77 2.58
C GLY A 67 -4.86 -12.55 2.23
N ALA A 68 -6.16 -12.59 2.54
CA ALA A 68 -7.07 -11.46 2.32
C ALA A 68 -6.64 -10.24 3.15
N ALA A 69 -6.32 -10.43 4.43
CA ALA A 69 -5.83 -9.36 5.29
C ALA A 69 -4.54 -8.73 4.72
N MET A 70 -3.54 -9.56 4.40
CA MET A 70 -2.27 -9.10 3.83
C MET A 70 -2.48 -8.36 2.49
N MET A 71 -3.30 -8.89 1.59
CA MET A 71 -3.51 -8.31 0.27
C MET A 71 -4.29 -6.99 0.27
N THR A 72 -5.17 -6.77 1.25
CA THR A 72 -6.22 -5.74 1.14
C THR A 72 -6.23 -4.75 2.29
N SER A 73 -5.71 -5.14 3.45
CA SER A 73 -5.88 -4.43 4.73
C SER A 73 -4.55 -4.12 5.41
N THR A 74 -3.43 -4.20 4.68
CA THR A 74 -2.11 -3.80 5.17
C THR A 74 -1.50 -2.70 4.30
N ALA A 75 -0.61 -1.93 4.91
CA ALA A 75 0.22 -0.94 4.24
C ALA A 75 1.63 -0.97 4.83
N SER A 76 2.64 -0.69 4.00
CA SER A 76 4.04 -0.65 4.39
C SER A 76 4.77 0.50 3.71
N VAL A 77 5.93 0.87 4.25
CA VAL A 77 6.91 1.72 3.58
C VAL A 77 8.06 0.83 3.17
N GLN A 78 8.38 0.81 1.87
CA GLN A 78 9.50 0.05 1.32
C GLN A 78 10.59 1.02 0.88
N VAL A 79 11.83 0.72 1.26
CA VAL A 79 13.02 1.42 0.77
C VAL A 79 13.71 0.52 -0.23
N ASN A 80 13.92 1.04 -1.45
CA ASN A 80 14.67 0.37 -2.50
C ASN A 80 16.06 1.01 -2.57
N LEU A 81 17.11 0.19 -2.47
CA LEU A 81 18.50 0.64 -2.47
C LEU A 81 19.23 -0.02 -3.63
N GLU A 82 20.10 0.75 -4.29
CA GLU A 82 21.14 0.24 -5.17
C GLU A 82 22.44 0.17 -4.35
N ALA A 83 23.16 -0.94 -4.43
CA ALA A 83 24.34 -1.15 -3.59
C ALA A 83 25.52 -0.21 -3.96
N GLY A 84 25.47 0.38 -5.16
CA GLY A 84 26.61 1.05 -5.77
C GLY A 84 27.52 0.04 -6.49
N PRO A 85 28.67 0.50 -7.01
CA PRO A 85 29.69 -0.39 -7.57
C PRO A 85 30.32 -1.32 -6.53
#